data_AF-A0A377V4I6-F1
#
_entry.id   AF-A0A377V4I6-F1
#
_cell.length_a   1.000
_cell.length_b   1.000
_cell.length_c   1.000
_cell.angle_alpha   90.00
_cell.angle_beta   90.00
_cell.angle_gamma   90.00
#
_symmetry.space_group_name_H-M   'P 1'
#
loop_
_entity.id
_entity.type
_entity.pdbx_description
1 polymer ?
#
loop_
_entity_poly.entity_id
_entity_poly.type
_entity_poly.pdbx_seq_one_letter_code
_entity_poly.pdbx_strand_id
1 'polypeptide(L)'
;MVPVTPQPTRATTDAFYPLILNSGRIRDQWHTMTRTGAVPRLMQHIAEPMVEVAPQDAVRYQLPADGLARIWSRHGVMVAKVAISEGQRPGSLFVPMHWNNQFARQGRVNNLLAAVTDPYSGQPESKQAAVAIAAWQPAWHSELFCREPLPFPAAWHWRRRAAPGVLHYSLAGEASARQWLSAWCARRGWQLQVADGGAVWNLLAWHQGRLMLGWWSDAREPAVDCAWISAAFAAPPSDAVQRHALLSGRPGAAVAPRGRIVCSCFGVGEWSINEAIASGCASVGALGGKLKCGTNCGSCVPELNALLAAQRTRA
;
A
#
# COMPACT_ATOMS: atom_id res chain seq x y z
N MET A 1 14.82 37.92 23.20
CA MET A 1 14.50 37.34 21.88
C MET A 1 15.65 37.65 20.93
N VAL A 2 16.11 36.67 20.14
CA VAL A 2 17.14 36.91 19.11
C VAL A 2 16.41 37.40 17.85
N PRO A 3 16.72 38.60 17.32
CA PRO A 3 16.15 39.04 16.06
C PRO A 3 16.70 38.17 14.93
N VAL A 4 15.81 37.64 14.08
CA VAL A 4 16.18 36.82 12.92
C VAL A 4 15.55 37.39 11.66
N THR A 5 16.29 37.36 10.56
CA THR A 5 15.77 37.69 9.23
C THR A 5 15.33 36.41 8.54
N PRO A 6 14.04 36.26 8.17
CA PRO A 6 13.57 35.06 7.46
C PRO A 6 14.32 34.88 6.14
N GLN A 7 14.82 33.67 5.90
CA GLN A 7 15.43 33.28 4.62
C GLN A 7 14.46 32.39 3.84
N PRO A 8 14.44 32.46 2.50
CA PRO A 8 13.68 31.54 1.67
C PRO A 8 14.26 30.12 1.75
N THR A 9 13.48 29.14 1.32
CA THR A 9 13.89 27.74 1.21
C THR A 9 15.09 27.61 0.27
N ARG A 10 16.07 26.77 0.62
CA ARG A 10 17.22 26.48 -0.25
C ARG A 10 16.88 25.52 -1.38
N ALA A 11 15.80 24.74 -1.26
CA ALA A 11 15.32 23.88 -2.33
C ALA A 11 14.96 24.71 -3.58
N THR A 12 15.64 24.45 -4.69
CA THR A 12 15.46 25.15 -5.97
C THR A 12 15.26 24.12 -7.09
N THR A 13 14.21 24.31 -7.90
CA THR A 13 13.93 23.45 -9.05
C THR A 13 14.80 23.86 -10.23
N ASP A 14 15.12 22.88 -11.08
CA ASP A 14 15.86 23.07 -12.33
C ASP A 14 15.34 22.09 -13.40
N ALA A 15 16.00 22.06 -14.57
CA ALA A 15 15.59 21.17 -15.66
C ALA A 15 15.71 19.67 -15.32
N PHE A 16 16.60 19.28 -14.40
CA PHE A 16 16.80 17.90 -13.96
C PHE A 16 15.89 17.52 -12.79
N TYR A 17 15.47 18.50 -11.98
CA TYR A 17 14.60 18.34 -10.82
C TYR A 17 13.44 19.35 -10.88
N PRO A 18 12.46 19.16 -11.79
CA PRO A 18 11.49 20.18 -12.14
C PRO A 18 10.31 20.30 -11.16
N LEU A 19 10.17 19.37 -10.21
CA LEU A 19 9.05 19.33 -9.27
C LEU A 19 9.50 19.69 -7.86
N ILE A 20 8.61 20.30 -7.07
CA ILE A 20 8.83 20.54 -5.64
C ILE A 20 8.03 19.54 -4.81
N LEU A 21 8.67 18.82 -3.90
CA LEU A 21 8.04 17.85 -3.03
C LEU A 21 7.88 18.41 -1.62
N ASN A 22 6.67 18.31 -1.09
CA ASN A 22 6.35 18.55 0.31
C ASN A 22 6.14 17.22 1.04
N SER A 23 6.60 17.15 2.29
CA SER A 23 6.38 16.00 3.15
C SER A 23 5.36 16.32 4.26
N GLY A 24 4.52 15.35 4.61
CA GLY A 24 3.50 15.57 5.64
C GLY A 24 3.14 14.34 6.45
N ARG A 25 1.97 14.40 7.08
CA ARG A 25 1.43 13.32 7.91
C ARG A 25 0.08 12.89 7.36
N ILE A 26 -0.23 11.62 7.51
CA ILE A 26 -1.58 11.08 7.36
C ILE A 26 -2.18 10.81 8.73
N ARG A 27 -3.51 10.84 8.82
CA ARG A 27 -4.26 10.70 10.06
C ARG A 27 -3.90 9.44 10.85
N ASP A 28 -3.72 8.32 10.16
CA ASP A 28 -3.66 7.00 10.80
C ASP A 28 -2.27 6.59 11.29
N GLN A 29 -1.23 7.38 11.02
CA GLN A 29 0.14 7.02 11.34
C GLN A 29 0.81 8.05 12.27
N TRP A 30 1.61 7.55 13.21
CA TRP A 30 2.33 8.38 14.17
C TRP A 30 3.84 8.30 13.94
N HIS A 31 4.47 9.45 13.67
CA HIS A 31 5.89 9.56 13.31
C HIS A 31 6.33 8.47 12.32
N THR A 32 7.43 7.79 12.57
CA THR A 32 8.00 6.76 11.70
C THR A 32 7.41 5.37 11.95
N MET A 33 6.15 5.31 12.41
CA MET A 33 5.37 4.07 12.57
C MET A 33 5.91 3.06 13.59
N THR A 34 6.83 3.46 14.47
CA THR A 34 7.34 2.57 15.54
C THR A 34 6.23 2.03 16.44
N ARG A 35 5.14 2.78 16.63
CA ARG A 35 3.96 2.35 17.41
C ARG A 35 2.78 1.91 16.53
N THR A 36 2.56 2.58 15.40
CA THR A 36 1.35 2.42 14.58
C THR A 36 1.51 1.42 13.43
N GLY A 37 2.76 1.15 13.00
CA GLY A 37 3.03 0.34 11.81
C GLY A 37 2.76 -1.16 11.96
N ALA A 38 2.61 -1.64 13.19
CA ALA A 38 2.23 -3.02 13.47
C ALA A 38 0.71 -3.20 13.70
N VAL A 39 -0.08 -2.12 13.69
CA VAL A 39 -1.52 -2.14 14.00
C VAL A 39 -2.32 -2.25 12.69
N PRO A 40 -2.93 -3.41 12.36
CA PRO A 40 -3.61 -3.61 11.07
C PRO A 40 -4.69 -2.55 10.77
N ARG A 41 -5.44 -2.14 11.80
CA ARG A 41 -6.49 -1.14 11.68
C ARG A 41 -5.99 0.23 11.19
N LEU A 42 -4.74 0.59 11.47
CA LEU A 42 -4.14 1.87 11.08
C LEU A 42 -3.56 1.86 9.66
N MET A 43 -3.51 0.70 9.01
CA MET A 43 -3.09 0.54 7.61
C MET A 43 -4.27 0.34 6.64
N GLN A 44 -5.51 0.51 7.09
CA GLN A 44 -6.69 0.20 6.26
C GLN A 44 -6.89 1.18 5.09
N HIS A 45 -6.57 2.47 5.27
CA HIS A 45 -6.74 3.47 4.21
C HIS A 45 -5.47 3.63 3.36
N ILE A 46 -4.31 3.75 4.03
CA ILE A 46 -3.02 3.92 3.37
C ILE A 46 -2.03 2.96 4.05
N ALA A 47 -1.77 1.83 3.40
CA ALA A 47 -0.90 0.78 3.92
C ALA A 47 0.57 0.96 3.48
N GLU A 48 0.83 1.82 2.51
CA GLU A 48 2.09 1.86 1.76
C GLU A 48 2.56 3.29 1.47
N PRO A 49 3.88 3.50 1.24
CA PRO A 49 4.37 4.79 0.79
C PRO A 49 3.63 5.21 -0.48
N MET A 50 3.11 6.44 -0.49
CA MET A 50 2.40 7.01 -1.62
C MET A 50 2.92 8.41 -1.95
N VAL A 51 2.69 8.83 -3.19
CA VAL A 51 2.94 10.18 -3.69
C VAL A 51 1.66 10.72 -4.29
N GLU A 52 1.19 11.85 -3.76
CA GLU A 52 0.07 12.57 -4.35
C GLU A 52 0.58 13.44 -5.49
N VAL A 53 -0.09 13.36 -6.63
CA VAL A 53 0.25 14.03 -7.88
C VAL A 53 -0.98 14.70 -8.47
N ALA A 54 -0.83 15.90 -9.00
CA ALA A 54 -1.89 16.58 -9.75
C ALA A 54 -2.22 15.80 -11.04
N PRO A 55 -3.49 15.78 -11.53
CA PRO A 55 -3.85 15.10 -12.77
C PRO A 55 -3.00 15.52 -13.98
N GLN A 56 -2.67 16.80 -14.09
CA GLN A 56 -1.88 17.34 -15.19
C GLN A 56 -0.44 16.80 -15.17
N ASP A 57 0.15 16.67 -13.99
CA ASP A 57 1.49 16.08 -13.84
C ASP A 57 1.45 14.57 -14.05
N ALA A 58 0.40 13.88 -13.60
CA ALA A 58 0.22 12.46 -13.86
C ALA A 58 0.19 12.17 -15.37
N VAL A 59 -0.51 12.99 -16.16
CA VAL A 59 -0.49 12.91 -17.63
C VAL A 59 0.91 13.25 -18.17
N ARG A 60 1.50 14.36 -17.74
CA ARG A 60 2.81 14.85 -18.22
C ARG A 60 3.92 13.82 -18.02
N TYR A 61 3.95 13.14 -16.88
CA TYR A 61 4.98 12.16 -16.51
C TYR A 61 4.53 10.71 -16.70
N GLN A 62 3.37 10.49 -17.35
CA GLN A 62 2.80 9.18 -17.67
C GLN A 62 2.70 8.26 -16.43
N LEU A 63 2.21 8.82 -15.33
CA LEU A 63 2.10 8.12 -14.05
C LEU A 63 0.75 7.41 -13.96
N PRO A 64 0.71 6.06 -13.96
CA PRO A 64 -0.53 5.33 -13.80
C PRO A 64 -1.05 5.46 -12.36
N ALA A 65 -2.35 5.70 -12.20
CA ALA A 65 -3.02 5.62 -10.91
C ALA A 65 -2.78 4.24 -10.27
N ASP A 66 -2.49 4.21 -8.97
CA ASP A 66 -2.14 3.02 -8.20
C ASP A 66 -0.88 2.27 -8.66
N GLY A 67 -0.18 2.75 -9.68
CA GLY A 67 1.11 2.21 -10.08
C GLY A 67 2.25 2.71 -9.19
N LEU A 68 3.46 2.21 -9.44
CA LEU A 68 4.65 2.62 -8.73
C LEU A 68 5.37 3.74 -9.49
N ALA A 69 5.93 4.69 -8.75
CA ALA A 69 6.81 5.71 -9.28
C ALA A 69 8.13 5.74 -8.50
N ARG A 70 9.22 5.99 -9.23
CA ARG A 70 10.51 6.36 -8.65
C ARG A 70 10.55 7.88 -8.57
N ILE A 71 10.90 8.38 -7.39
CA ILE A 71 11.09 9.80 -7.12
C ILE A 71 12.52 9.96 -6.66
N TRP A 72 13.26 10.90 -7.22
CA TRP A 72 14.65 11.12 -6.87
C TRP A 72 15.00 12.59 -6.78
N SER A 73 16.01 12.87 -5.96
CA SER A 73 16.67 14.17 -5.84
C SER A 73 18.17 14.00 -5.99
N ARG A 74 18.94 15.06 -5.76
CA ARG A 74 20.40 15.00 -5.64
C ARG A 74 20.89 14.12 -4.49
N HIS A 75 20.03 13.80 -3.52
CA HIS A 75 20.40 13.09 -2.29
C HIS A 75 20.05 11.60 -2.30
N GLY A 76 19.10 11.18 -3.13
CA GLY A 76 18.70 9.79 -3.16
C GLY A 76 17.42 9.53 -3.93
N VAL A 77 16.88 8.34 -3.71
CA VAL A 77 15.71 7.82 -4.40
C VAL A 77 14.72 7.23 -3.39
N MET A 78 13.44 7.35 -3.72
CA MET A 78 12.36 6.61 -3.10
C MET A 78 11.42 6.02 -4.16
N VAL A 79 10.66 5.01 -3.75
CA VAL A 79 9.60 4.39 -4.52
C VAL A 79 8.30 4.50 -3.73
N ALA A 80 7.24 4.91 -4.41
CA ALA A 80 5.92 5.09 -3.80
C ALA A 80 4.80 4.77 -4.80
N LYS A 81 3.60 4.44 -4.28
CA LYS A 81 2.38 4.33 -5.09
C LYS A 81 1.88 5.70 -5.52
N VAL A 82 1.45 5.82 -6.76
CA VAL A 82 0.90 7.06 -7.32
C VAL A 82 -0.56 7.21 -6.88
N ALA A 83 -0.87 8.32 -6.20
CA ALA A 83 -2.21 8.75 -5.90
C ALA A 83 -2.51 10.04 -6.68
N ILE A 84 -3.45 9.98 -7.63
CA ILE A 84 -3.85 11.17 -8.38
C ILE A 84 -4.87 11.95 -7.53
N SER A 85 -4.62 13.24 -7.31
CA SER A 85 -5.44 14.09 -6.45
C SER A 85 -5.67 15.46 -7.07
N GLU A 86 -6.94 15.83 -7.28
CA GLU A 86 -7.36 17.17 -7.74
C GLU A 86 -6.98 18.27 -6.74
N GLY A 87 -6.80 17.91 -5.46
CA GLY A 87 -6.35 18.84 -4.42
C GLY A 87 -4.87 19.17 -4.49
N GLN A 88 -4.09 18.45 -5.31
CA GLN A 88 -2.66 18.65 -5.44
C GLN A 88 -2.34 19.70 -6.50
N ARG A 89 -1.47 20.65 -6.15
CA ARG A 89 -1.04 21.72 -7.06
C ARG A 89 -0.12 21.17 -8.16
N PRO A 90 -0.35 21.49 -9.45
CA PRO A 90 0.59 21.16 -10.53
C PRO A 90 1.99 21.72 -10.29
N GLY A 91 3.01 20.94 -10.61
CA GLY A 91 4.41 21.20 -10.31
C GLY A 91 4.83 20.83 -8.88
N SER A 92 3.91 20.33 -8.05
CA SER A 92 4.17 19.97 -6.66
C SER A 92 3.75 18.54 -6.35
N LEU A 93 4.52 17.86 -5.49
CA LEU A 93 4.23 16.52 -4.99
C LEU A 93 3.99 16.55 -3.48
N PHE A 94 3.19 15.61 -2.97
CA PHE A 94 3.07 15.38 -1.52
C PHE A 94 3.38 13.92 -1.17
N VAL A 95 4.20 13.70 -0.14
CA VAL A 95 4.54 12.36 0.36
C VAL A 95 4.42 12.31 1.88
N PRO A 96 3.68 11.35 2.46
CA PRO A 96 3.67 11.18 3.91
C PRO A 96 5.02 10.68 4.44
N MET A 97 5.48 11.24 5.56
CA MET A 97 6.81 10.99 6.13
C MET A 97 6.99 9.69 6.91
N HIS A 98 5.95 8.85 6.97
CA HIS A 98 5.84 7.81 7.98
C HIS A 98 6.70 6.56 7.74
N TRP A 99 6.96 6.20 6.48
CA TRP A 99 7.64 4.94 6.18
C TRP A 99 9.15 5.01 6.43
N ASN A 100 9.67 3.92 6.99
CA ASN A 100 11.08 3.69 7.26
C ASN A 100 11.53 2.32 6.69
N ASN A 101 12.82 1.98 6.86
CA ASN A 101 13.40 0.75 6.29
C ASN A 101 12.91 -0.56 6.93
N GLN A 102 12.06 -0.54 7.96
CA GLN A 102 11.37 -1.71 8.50
C GLN A 102 10.02 -1.95 7.82
N PHE A 103 9.44 -0.92 7.19
CA PHE A 103 8.11 -0.97 6.59
C PHE A 103 8.13 -0.86 5.07
N ALA A 104 9.18 -0.32 4.46
CA ALA A 104 9.33 -0.35 3.01
C ALA A 104 10.78 -0.20 2.58
N ARG A 105 11.19 -0.94 1.55
CA ARG A 105 12.46 -0.69 0.85
C ARG A 105 12.34 0.59 0.03
N GLN A 106 13.25 1.54 0.22
CA GLN A 106 13.20 2.82 -0.50
C GLN A 106 11.87 3.59 -0.32
N GLY A 107 11.13 3.39 0.78
CA GLY A 107 9.87 4.13 1.03
C GLY A 107 10.05 5.44 1.80
N ARG A 108 11.27 5.80 2.22
CA ARG A 108 11.54 6.91 3.13
C ARG A 108 11.73 8.24 2.38
N VAL A 109 10.79 9.16 2.54
CA VAL A 109 10.86 10.51 1.92
C VAL A 109 12.10 11.30 2.32
N ASN A 110 12.61 11.11 3.55
CA ASN A 110 13.80 11.82 4.02
C ASN A 110 15.07 11.48 3.22
N ASN A 111 15.07 10.42 2.42
CA ASN A 111 16.17 10.15 1.48
C ASN A 111 16.30 11.21 0.38
N LEU A 112 15.24 11.99 0.15
CA LEU A 112 15.20 13.02 -0.88
C LEU A 112 15.62 14.40 -0.36
N LEU A 113 15.61 14.60 0.95
CA LEU A 113 15.80 15.90 1.58
C LEU A 113 17.28 16.22 1.79
N ALA A 114 17.65 17.48 1.58
CA ALA A 114 18.97 17.98 1.93
C ALA A 114 19.13 18.08 3.45
N ALA A 115 20.35 17.87 3.96
CA ALA A 115 20.68 18.07 5.37
C ALA A 115 20.92 19.57 5.69
N VAL A 116 19.94 20.41 5.37
CA VAL A 116 19.96 21.85 5.67
C VAL A 116 19.26 22.08 6.99
N THR A 117 19.94 22.78 7.92
CA THR A 117 19.40 23.15 9.22
C THR A 117 19.49 24.65 9.44
N ASP A 118 18.49 25.20 10.11
CA ASP A 118 18.55 26.57 10.63
C ASP A 118 19.71 26.69 11.65
N PRO A 119 20.60 27.69 11.51
CA PRO A 119 21.81 27.80 12.34
C PRO A 119 21.52 28.13 13.81
N TYR A 120 20.34 28.64 14.14
CA TYR A 120 20.00 29.02 15.52
C TYR A 120 19.26 27.91 16.27
N SER A 121 18.27 27.28 15.63
CA SER A 121 17.40 26.28 16.24
C SER A 121 17.81 24.83 15.93
N GLY A 122 18.64 24.61 14.91
CA GLY A 122 18.99 23.28 14.40
C GLY A 122 17.83 22.59 13.67
N GLN A 123 16.71 23.27 13.44
CA GLN A 123 15.55 22.67 12.77
C GLN A 123 15.82 22.44 11.28
N PRO A 124 15.44 21.28 10.72
CA PRO A 124 15.72 20.94 9.32
C PRO A 124 14.72 21.55 8.33
N GLU A 125 15.19 21.92 7.14
CA GLU A 125 14.36 22.28 5.99
C GLU A 125 13.73 21.02 5.36
N SER A 126 12.65 20.52 5.97
CA SER A 126 12.05 19.21 5.62
C SER A 126 10.78 19.26 4.77
N LYS A 127 10.35 20.47 4.38
CA LYS A 127 9.08 20.71 3.69
C LYS A 127 9.20 20.95 2.20
N GLN A 128 10.41 21.00 1.67
CA GLN A 128 10.69 21.26 0.27
C GLN A 128 11.88 20.42 -0.20
N ALA A 129 11.71 19.67 -1.28
CA ALA A 129 12.80 19.07 -2.04
C ALA A 129 12.56 19.25 -3.53
N ALA A 130 13.58 19.70 -4.27
CA ALA A 130 13.54 19.63 -5.72
C ALA A 130 13.75 18.17 -6.15
N VAL A 131 12.81 17.64 -6.94
CA VAL A 131 12.78 16.23 -7.33
C VAL A 131 12.39 16.06 -8.79
N ALA A 132 12.68 14.87 -9.32
CA ALA A 132 12.08 14.34 -10.52
C ALA A 132 11.34 13.04 -10.21
N ILE A 133 10.41 12.67 -11.10
CA ILE A 133 9.56 11.50 -10.95
C ILE A 133 9.44 10.76 -12.30
N ALA A 134 9.34 9.45 -12.24
CA ALA A 134 9.02 8.61 -13.39
C ALA A 134 8.23 7.37 -12.95
N ALA A 135 7.32 6.91 -13.81
CA ALA A 135 6.66 5.64 -13.61
C ALA A 135 7.68 4.50 -13.55
N TRP A 136 7.46 3.55 -12.65
CA TRP A 136 8.21 2.31 -12.60
C TRP A 136 7.24 1.16 -12.81
N GLN A 137 7.41 0.45 -13.93
CA GLN A 137 6.62 -0.70 -14.32
C GLN A 137 7.46 -1.96 -14.09
N PRO A 138 7.38 -2.58 -12.90
CA PRO A 138 8.11 -3.82 -12.63
C PRO A 138 7.53 -4.97 -13.48
N ALA A 139 8.38 -5.93 -13.85
CA ALA A 139 7.95 -7.12 -14.58
C ALA A 139 6.92 -7.98 -13.84
N TRP A 140 6.90 -7.94 -12.51
CA TRP A 140 5.93 -8.65 -11.68
C TRP A 140 5.63 -7.92 -10.38
N HIS A 141 4.44 -8.20 -9.84
CA HIS A 141 3.98 -7.82 -8.52
C HIS A 141 3.58 -9.08 -7.73
N SER A 142 3.63 -9.00 -6.40
CA SER A 142 3.17 -10.10 -5.55
C SER A 142 2.58 -9.64 -4.23
N GLU A 143 1.70 -10.48 -3.67
CA GLU A 143 1.34 -10.48 -2.27
C GLU A 143 1.95 -11.72 -1.60
N LEU A 144 2.72 -11.51 -0.54
CA LEU A 144 3.43 -12.54 0.22
C LEU A 144 2.94 -12.54 1.67
N PHE A 145 2.53 -13.71 2.13
CA PHE A 145 2.25 -13.99 3.53
C PHE A 145 3.25 -15.03 4.02
N CYS A 146 3.91 -14.79 5.15
CA CYS A 146 4.90 -15.72 5.70
C CYS A 146 4.98 -15.66 7.22
N ARG A 147 5.36 -16.77 7.84
CA ARG A 147 5.57 -16.83 9.31
C ARG A 147 6.90 -16.26 9.76
N GLU A 148 7.89 -16.31 8.88
CA GLU A 148 9.26 -15.88 9.15
C GLU A 148 9.66 -14.80 8.15
N PRO A 149 10.47 -13.81 8.55
CA PRO A 149 10.97 -12.82 7.62
C PRO A 149 11.91 -13.46 6.59
N LEU A 150 11.82 -13.00 5.35
CA LEU A 150 12.65 -13.47 4.24
C LEU A 150 13.75 -12.44 3.93
N PRO A 151 14.99 -12.86 3.63
CA PRO A 151 16.07 -11.97 3.22
C PRO A 151 15.92 -11.61 1.75
N PHE A 152 14.93 -10.77 1.42
CA PHE A 152 14.61 -10.44 0.04
C PHE A 152 15.84 -9.93 -0.74
N PRO A 153 16.02 -10.36 -2.01
CA PRO A 153 17.06 -9.82 -2.88
C PRO A 153 17.04 -8.29 -2.92
N ALA A 154 18.23 -7.69 -3.06
CA ALA A 154 18.35 -6.23 -3.14
C ALA A 154 17.64 -5.62 -4.36
N ALA A 155 17.42 -6.41 -5.41
CA ALA A 155 16.70 -5.99 -6.60
C ALA A 155 15.18 -5.90 -6.39
N TRP A 156 14.62 -6.52 -5.34
CA TRP A 156 13.18 -6.51 -5.09
C TRP A 156 12.80 -5.31 -4.26
N HIS A 157 11.74 -4.63 -4.68
CA HIS A 157 11.09 -3.63 -3.84
C HIS A 157 9.99 -4.33 -3.02
N TRP A 158 9.90 -3.98 -1.75
CA TRP A 158 8.92 -4.57 -0.83
C TRP A 158 8.34 -3.50 0.07
N ARG A 159 7.07 -3.69 0.44
CA ARG A 159 6.29 -2.83 1.32
C ARG A 159 5.55 -3.73 2.29
N ARG A 160 5.84 -3.59 3.58
CA ARG A 160 5.23 -4.40 4.63
C ARG A 160 3.87 -3.82 4.98
N ARG A 161 2.88 -4.71 5.06
CA ARG A 161 1.53 -4.42 5.55
C ARG A 161 1.30 -5.14 6.87
N ALA A 162 0.47 -4.56 7.73
CA ALA A 162 0.13 -5.15 9.01
C ALA A 162 -1.03 -6.13 8.82
N ALA A 163 -0.78 -7.40 9.14
CA ALA A 163 -1.76 -8.47 9.12
C ALA A 163 -1.81 -9.17 10.48
N PRO A 164 -2.98 -9.67 10.94
CA PRO A 164 -3.08 -10.40 12.19
C PRO A 164 -2.30 -11.73 12.15
N GLY A 165 -1.32 -11.91 13.05
CA GLY A 165 -0.67 -13.20 13.28
C GLY A 165 0.25 -13.72 12.15
N VAL A 166 0.52 -12.92 11.12
CA VAL A 166 1.35 -13.28 9.96
C VAL A 166 2.07 -12.06 9.41
N LEU A 167 3.26 -12.24 8.85
CA LEU A 167 3.94 -11.18 8.12
C LEU A 167 3.35 -11.07 6.72
N HIS A 168 3.06 -9.84 6.29
CA HIS A 168 2.45 -9.56 5.00
C HIS A 168 3.25 -8.50 4.26
N TYR A 169 3.60 -8.77 3.00
CA TYR A 169 4.36 -7.90 2.14
C TYR A 169 3.73 -7.83 0.76
N SER A 170 3.62 -6.62 0.21
CA SER A 170 3.50 -6.42 -1.22
C SER A 170 4.91 -6.28 -1.80
N LEU A 171 5.23 -7.01 -2.87
CA LEU A 171 6.53 -6.95 -3.52
C LEU A 171 6.40 -6.67 -5.00
N ALA A 172 7.49 -6.20 -5.58
CA ALA A 172 7.64 -6.04 -7.02
C ALA A 172 9.11 -6.16 -7.42
N GLY A 173 9.36 -6.59 -8.65
CA GLY A 173 10.71 -6.70 -9.19
C GLY A 173 10.74 -6.96 -10.69
N GLU A 174 11.96 -6.98 -11.23
CA GLU A 174 12.22 -7.21 -12.65
C GLU A 174 12.57 -8.68 -12.92
N ALA A 175 13.56 -9.20 -12.18
CA ALA A 175 14.01 -10.58 -12.31
C ALA A 175 13.02 -11.53 -11.64
N SER A 176 12.75 -12.67 -12.29
CA SER A 176 11.81 -13.67 -11.81
C SER A 176 12.07 -14.09 -10.35
N ALA A 177 11.02 -14.11 -9.54
CA ALA A 177 11.09 -14.55 -8.14
C ALA A 177 11.10 -16.07 -7.97
N ARG A 178 10.75 -16.81 -9.02
CA ARG A 178 10.42 -18.24 -8.96
C ARG A 178 11.55 -19.10 -8.40
N GLN A 179 12.71 -19.03 -9.06
CA GLN A 179 13.87 -19.86 -8.69
C GLN A 179 14.34 -19.55 -7.26
N TRP A 180 14.38 -18.27 -6.90
CA TRP A 180 14.82 -17.84 -5.56
C TRP A 180 13.87 -18.35 -4.48
N LEU A 181 12.55 -18.21 -4.67
CA LEU A 181 11.55 -18.60 -3.68
C LEU A 181 11.42 -20.13 -3.56
N SER A 182 11.48 -20.86 -4.68
CA SER A 182 11.52 -22.32 -4.68
C SER A 182 12.76 -22.85 -3.94
N ALA A 183 13.94 -22.27 -4.21
CA ALA A 183 15.18 -22.64 -3.50
C ALA A 183 15.14 -22.28 -2.01
N TRP A 184 14.49 -21.18 -1.64
CA TRP A 184 14.28 -20.80 -0.24
C TRP A 184 13.43 -21.84 0.51
N CYS A 185 12.33 -22.30 -0.09
CA CYS A 185 11.44 -23.30 0.49
C CYS A 185 12.10 -24.69 0.54
N ALA A 186 12.81 -25.08 -0.53
CA ALA A 186 13.49 -26.37 -0.62
C ALA A 186 14.56 -26.53 0.47
N ARG A 187 15.37 -25.50 0.74
CA ARG A 187 16.37 -25.51 1.82
C ARG A 187 15.78 -25.70 3.22
N ARG A 188 14.48 -25.44 3.38
CA ARG A 188 13.74 -25.61 4.64
C ARG A 188 12.94 -26.91 4.71
N GLY A 189 13.00 -27.74 3.67
CA GLY A 189 12.19 -28.96 3.58
C GLY A 189 10.69 -28.69 3.49
N TRP A 190 10.29 -27.50 3.01
CA TRP A 190 8.87 -27.18 2.86
C TRP A 190 8.30 -27.80 1.59
N GLN A 191 7.13 -28.42 1.72
CA GLN A 191 6.38 -28.99 0.61
C GLN A 191 5.66 -27.89 -0.16
N LEU A 192 5.87 -27.82 -1.47
CA LEU A 192 5.31 -26.77 -2.31
C LEU A 192 4.05 -27.26 -3.03
N GLN A 193 3.03 -26.40 -3.03
CA GLN A 193 1.88 -26.49 -3.91
C GLN A 193 1.90 -25.27 -4.81
N VAL A 194 1.94 -25.47 -6.13
CA VAL A 194 2.17 -24.40 -7.11
C VAL A 194 1.04 -24.38 -8.13
N ALA A 195 0.59 -23.19 -8.50
CA ALA A 195 -0.21 -22.94 -9.69
C ALA A 195 0.58 -21.99 -10.61
N ASP A 196 0.82 -22.43 -11.84
CA ASP A 196 1.62 -21.71 -12.82
C ASP A 196 0.81 -21.48 -14.09
N GLY A 197 0.40 -20.23 -14.31
CA GLY A 197 -0.26 -19.75 -15.52
C GLY A 197 0.66 -18.86 -16.37
N GLY A 198 1.99 -18.97 -16.22
CA GLY A 198 2.95 -18.11 -16.90
C GLY A 198 3.09 -16.74 -16.23
N ALA A 199 2.18 -15.80 -16.50
CA ALA A 199 2.19 -14.49 -15.83
C ALA A 199 1.77 -14.64 -14.36
N VAL A 200 0.68 -15.37 -14.13
CA VAL A 200 0.22 -15.71 -12.79
C VAL A 200 1.06 -16.86 -12.23
N TRP A 201 1.63 -16.65 -11.05
CA TRP A 201 2.36 -17.70 -10.34
C TRP A 201 2.03 -17.63 -8.85
N ASN A 202 1.35 -18.66 -8.38
CA ASN A 202 0.95 -18.78 -6.97
C ASN A 202 1.63 -20.00 -6.34
N LEU A 203 2.01 -19.86 -5.09
CA LEU A 203 2.73 -20.88 -4.34
C LEU A 203 2.27 -20.88 -2.88
N LEU A 204 1.93 -22.06 -2.37
CA LEU A 204 1.77 -22.33 -0.94
C LEU A 204 2.88 -23.27 -0.49
N ALA A 205 3.57 -22.92 0.59
CA ALA A 205 4.59 -23.76 1.21
C ALA A 205 4.10 -24.30 2.55
N TRP A 206 4.22 -25.62 2.72
CA TRP A 206 3.72 -26.36 3.87
C TRP A 206 4.85 -27.05 4.62
N HIS A 207 4.74 -27.14 5.94
CA HIS A 207 5.66 -27.92 6.76
C HIS A 207 4.88 -28.62 7.86
N GLN A 208 4.87 -29.96 7.84
CA GLN A 208 4.14 -30.79 8.82
C GLN A 208 2.66 -30.36 8.99
N GLY A 209 1.96 -30.16 7.88
CA GLY A 209 0.55 -29.72 7.87
C GLY A 209 0.32 -28.23 8.19
N ARG A 210 1.35 -27.48 8.57
CA ARG A 210 1.26 -26.04 8.81
C ARG A 210 1.54 -25.25 7.52
N LEU A 211 0.73 -24.25 7.25
CA LEU A 211 1.01 -23.25 6.20
C LEU A 211 2.13 -22.32 6.68
N MET A 212 3.24 -22.28 5.93
CA MET A 212 4.44 -21.50 6.27
C MET A 212 4.59 -20.24 5.42
N LEU A 213 4.22 -20.32 4.14
CA LEU A 213 4.33 -19.24 3.17
C LEU A 213 3.22 -19.34 2.13
N GLY A 214 2.67 -18.20 1.74
CA GLY A 214 1.77 -18.05 0.60
C GLY A 214 2.25 -16.91 -0.27
N TRP A 215 2.36 -17.15 -1.56
CA TRP A 215 2.82 -16.20 -2.57
C TRP A 215 1.80 -16.17 -3.70
N TRP A 216 1.33 -14.99 -4.05
CA TRP A 216 0.48 -14.76 -5.21
C TRP A 216 1.14 -13.70 -6.06
N SER A 217 1.36 -13.96 -7.34
CA SER A 217 2.01 -12.99 -8.24
C SER A 217 1.41 -12.97 -9.63
N ASP A 218 1.51 -11.81 -10.26
CA ASP A 218 1.06 -11.53 -11.62
C ASP A 218 1.87 -10.34 -12.18
N ALA A 219 1.70 -10.00 -13.46
CA ALA A 219 2.25 -8.80 -14.08
C ALA A 219 1.66 -7.50 -13.49
N ARG A 220 0.50 -7.59 -12.83
CA ARG A 220 -0.15 -6.50 -12.08
C ARG A 220 -0.31 -6.89 -10.61
N GLU A 221 -0.61 -5.92 -9.74
CA GLU A 221 -0.86 -6.21 -8.32
C GLU A 221 -1.97 -7.27 -8.18
N PRO A 222 -1.67 -8.43 -7.55
CA PRO A 222 -2.64 -9.51 -7.46
C PRO A 222 -3.70 -9.17 -6.43
N ALA A 223 -4.95 -9.22 -6.86
CA ALA A 223 -6.09 -8.96 -5.99
C ALA A 223 -6.44 -10.22 -5.20
N VAL A 224 -5.96 -10.30 -3.96
CA VAL A 224 -6.16 -11.40 -3.01
C VAL A 224 -7.02 -11.00 -1.82
N ASP A 225 -7.74 -11.95 -1.23
CA ASP A 225 -8.45 -11.73 0.03
C ASP A 225 -7.49 -11.88 1.22
N CYS A 226 -6.93 -10.75 1.65
CA CYS A 226 -5.94 -10.70 2.73
C CYS A 226 -6.48 -11.23 4.07
N ALA A 227 -7.77 -11.02 4.36
CA ALA A 227 -8.37 -11.46 5.62
C ALA A 227 -8.54 -12.97 5.63
N TRP A 228 -9.01 -13.54 4.52
CA TRP A 228 -9.15 -14.97 4.35
C TRP A 228 -7.81 -15.70 4.36
N ILE A 229 -6.81 -15.16 3.65
CA ILE A 229 -5.44 -15.72 3.67
C ILE A 229 -4.86 -15.67 5.09
N SER A 230 -4.99 -14.53 5.79
CA SER A 230 -4.49 -14.41 7.17
C SER A 230 -5.17 -15.42 8.10
N ALA A 231 -6.47 -15.66 7.94
CA ALA A 231 -7.21 -16.68 8.68
C ALA A 231 -6.69 -18.10 8.39
N ALA A 232 -6.31 -18.41 7.15
CA ALA A 232 -5.70 -19.70 6.81
C ALA A 232 -4.31 -19.90 7.44
N PHE A 233 -3.59 -18.83 7.80
CA PHE A 233 -2.38 -18.96 8.64
C PHE A 233 -2.70 -19.23 10.11
N ALA A 234 -3.87 -18.85 10.63
CA ALA A 234 -4.30 -19.20 11.98
C ALA A 234 -4.86 -20.63 12.04
N ALA A 235 -5.70 -21.00 11.09
CA ALA A 235 -6.33 -22.31 10.95
C ALA A 235 -6.07 -22.88 9.54
N PRO A 236 -4.93 -23.57 9.32
CA PRO A 236 -4.58 -24.09 8.00
C PRO A 236 -5.56 -25.16 7.51
N PRO A 237 -6.01 -25.10 6.24
CA PRO A 237 -6.91 -26.10 5.69
C PRO A 237 -6.26 -27.48 5.62
N SER A 238 -7.00 -28.51 6.05
CA SER A 238 -6.55 -29.89 6.06
C SER A 238 -6.90 -30.64 4.78
N ASP A 239 -8.01 -30.32 4.12
CA ASP A 239 -8.46 -30.96 2.89
C ASP A 239 -7.90 -30.33 1.62
N ALA A 240 -7.83 -31.13 0.55
CA ALA A 240 -7.25 -30.72 -0.72
C ALA A 240 -8.07 -29.62 -1.42
N VAL A 241 -9.39 -29.59 -1.24
CA VAL A 241 -10.28 -28.62 -1.90
C VAL A 241 -10.04 -27.22 -1.32
N GLN A 242 -10.01 -27.08 -0.01
CA GLN A 242 -9.73 -25.81 0.65
C GLN A 242 -8.30 -25.33 0.39
N ARG A 243 -7.32 -26.23 0.34
CA ARG A 243 -5.94 -25.88 -0.06
C ARG A 243 -5.87 -25.37 -1.50
N HIS A 244 -6.58 -26.02 -2.42
CA HIS A 244 -6.66 -25.59 -3.81
C HIS A 244 -7.37 -24.22 -3.94
N ALA A 245 -8.46 -24.00 -3.19
CA ALA A 245 -9.08 -22.69 -3.11
C ALA A 245 -8.08 -21.63 -2.62
N LEU A 246 -7.33 -21.92 -1.56
CA LEU A 246 -6.34 -20.99 -0.99
C LEU A 246 -5.26 -20.60 -2.00
N LEU A 247 -4.84 -21.54 -2.85
CA LEU A 247 -3.87 -21.27 -3.91
C LEU A 247 -4.37 -20.24 -4.95
N SER A 248 -5.70 -20.08 -5.10
CA SER A 248 -6.29 -19.03 -5.94
C SER A 248 -6.26 -17.63 -5.30
N GLY A 249 -6.02 -17.55 -3.98
CA GLY A 249 -5.94 -16.29 -3.22
C GLY A 249 -7.28 -15.65 -2.89
N ARG A 250 -8.40 -16.32 -3.23
CA ARG A 250 -9.76 -15.89 -2.89
C ARG A 250 -10.59 -17.07 -2.40
N PRO A 251 -11.54 -16.85 -1.47
CA PRO A 251 -12.48 -17.90 -1.12
C PRO A 251 -13.23 -18.33 -2.38
N GLY A 252 -13.46 -19.64 -2.52
CA GLY A 252 -14.45 -20.14 -3.50
C GLY A 252 -15.82 -19.50 -3.23
N ALA A 253 -16.73 -19.56 -4.19
CA ALA A 253 -18.01 -18.83 -4.25
C ALA A 253 -18.95 -18.87 -3.01
N ALA A 254 -18.59 -19.60 -1.93
CA ALA A 254 -19.36 -19.75 -0.71
C ALA A 254 -19.14 -18.64 0.36
N VAL A 255 -18.18 -17.72 0.20
CA VAL A 255 -18.00 -16.58 1.13
C VAL A 255 -18.03 -15.27 0.35
N ALA A 256 -19.09 -14.49 0.49
CA ALA A 256 -19.21 -13.18 -0.13
C ALA A 256 -18.08 -12.25 0.37
N PRO A 257 -17.17 -11.78 -0.48
CA PRO A 257 -16.06 -10.95 -0.03
C PRO A 257 -16.55 -9.57 0.37
N ARG A 258 -15.82 -8.89 1.28
CA ARG A 258 -16.26 -7.60 1.85
C ARG A 258 -15.73 -6.37 1.11
N GLY A 259 -14.82 -6.54 0.14
CA GLY A 259 -14.14 -5.43 -0.55
C GLY A 259 -13.19 -4.65 0.36
N ARG A 260 -12.64 -3.50 -0.13
CA ARG A 260 -11.78 -2.63 0.68
C ARG A 260 -12.53 -2.10 1.90
N ILE A 261 -11.89 -1.97 3.06
CA ILE A 261 -12.55 -1.40 4.25
C ILE A 261 -12.75 0.11 4.03
N VAL A 262 -14.01 0.55 4.08
CA VAL A 262 -14.40 1.97 3.96
C VAL A 262 -14.65 2.57 5.34
N CYS A 263 -15.23 1.81 6.29
CA CYS A 263 -15.44 2.29 7.66
C CYS A 263 -14.61 1.49 8.67
N SER A 264 -13.50 2.08 9.13
CA SER A 264 -12.63 1.45 10.15
C SER A 264 -13.25 1.34 11.55
N CYS A 265 -14.24 2.18 11.89
CA CYS A 265 -14.89 2.12 13.20
C CYS A 265 -15.60 0.79 13.45
N PHE A 266 -16.27 0.29 12.42
CA PHE A 266 -17.10 -0.91 12.48
C PHE A 266 -16.66 -2.00 11.50
N GLY A 267 -15.54 -1.80 10.80
CA GLY A 267 -14.99 -2.77 9.85
C GLY A 267 -15.88 -3.00 8.62
N VAL A 268 -16.58 -1.97 8.15
CA VAL A 268 -17.48 -2.09 6.99
C VAL A 268 -16.70 -1.92 5.70
N GLY A 269 -16.86 -2.87 4.77
CA GLY A 269 -16.19 -2.86 3.47
C GLY A 269 -17.07 -2.36 2.32
N GLU A 270 -16.40 -1.95 1.24
CA GLU A 270 -16.98 -1.36 0.03
C GLU A 270 -18.06 -2.24 -0.59
N TRP A 271 -17.91 -3.56 -0.58
CA TRP A 271 -18.87 -4.43 -1.24
C TRP A 271 -20.16 -4.57 -0.44
N SER A 272 -20.07 -4.64 0.89
CA SER A 272 -21.25 -4.57 1.77
C SER A 272 -21.98 -3.24 1.63
N ILE A 273 -21.23 -2.14 1.41
CA ILE A 273 -21.82 -0.83 1.13
C ILE A 273 -22.52 -0.85 -0.24
N ASN A 274 -21.87 -1.34 -1.29
CA ASN A 274 -22.45 -1.42 -2.63
C ASN A 274 -23.70 -2.32 -2.65
N GLU A 275 -23.70 -3.43 -1.93
CA GLU A 275 -24.85 -4.30 -1.74
C GLU A 275 -25.99 -3.57 -0.99
N ALA A 276 -25.67 -2.85 0.08
CA ALA A 276 -26.65 -2.05 0.80
C ALA A 276 -27.27 -0.95 -0.10
N ILE A 277 -26.46 -0.28 -0.92
CA ILE A 277 -26.93 0.70 -1.91
C ILE A 277 -27.84 0.03 -2.93
N ALA A 278 -27.43 -1.11 -3.50
CA ALA A 278 -28.24 -1.88 -4.44
C ALA A 278 -29.58 -2.35 -3.82
N SER A 279 -29.59 -2.61 -2.52
CA SER A 279 -30.81 -2.95 -1.75
C SER A 279 -31.67 -1.75 -1.34
N GLY A 280 -31.37 -0.53 -1.81
CA GLY A 280 -32.19 0.67 -1.63
C GLY A 280 -31.66 1.70 -0.63
N CYS A 281 -30.45 1.54 -0.07
CA CYS A 281 -29.85 2.59 0.77
C CYS A 281 -29.38 3.78 -0.08
N ALA A 282 -30.14 4.88 -0.09
CA ALA A 282 -29.86 6.07 -0.90
C ALA A 282 -29.17 7.23 -0.17
N SER A 283 -28.77 7.06 1.09
CA SER A 283 -28.12 8.09 1.90
C SER A 283 -27.13 7.51 2.89
N VAL A 284 -26.18 8.33 3.34
CA VAL A 284 -25.24 7.97 4.42
C VAL A 284 -26.00 7.59 5.69
N GLY A 285 -27.11 8.27 6.00
CA GLY A 285 -27.95 7.93 7.15
C GLY A 285 -28.57 6.54 7.03
N ALA A 286 -29.06 6.16 5.85
CA ALA A 286 -29.60 4.82 5.60
C ALA A 286 -28.51 3.73 5.69
N LEU A 287 -27.33 4.00 5.14
CA LEU A 287 -26.16 3.12 5.29
C LEU A 287 -25.71 2.99 6.74
N GLY A 288 -25.77 4.08 7.52
CA GLY A 288 -25.48 4.09 8.94
C GLY A 288 -26.49 3.29 9.76
N GLY A 289 -27.78 3.35 9.43
CA GLY A 289 -28.81 2.53 10.06
C GLY A 289 -28.58 1.03 9.84
N LYS A 290 -28.17 0.63 8.62
CA LYS A 290 -28.01 -0.78 8.24
C LYS A 290 -26.65 -1.37 8.61
N LEU A 291 -25.57 -0.64 8.36
CA LEU A 291 -24.19 -1.11 8.47
C LEU A 291 -23.39 -0.45 9.59
N LYS A 292 -23.95 0.55 10.28
CA LYS A 292 -23.27 1.41 11.28
C LYS A 292 -22.14 2.29 10.72
N CYS A 293 -21.81 2.20 9.43
CA CYS A 293 -20.82 3.09 8.84
C CYS A 293 -21.28 4.57 8.88
N GLY A 294 -20.36 5.50 9.11
CA GLY A 294 -20.68 6.93 9.19
C GLY A 294 -21.27 7.42 10.51
N THR A 295 -21.56 6.54 11.49
CA THR A 295 -22.25 6.93 12.75
C THR A 295 -21.34 7.16 13.95
N ASN A 296 -20.05 6.82 13.87
CA ASN A 296 -19.10 6.96 14.99
C ASN A 296 -18.17 8.19 14.81
N CYS A 297 -17.07 8.05 14.07
CA CYS A 297 -16.13 9.17 13.88
C CYS A 297 -16.40 10.02 12.63
N GLY A 298 -17.36 9.63 11.78
CA GLY A 298 -17.69 10.32 10.53
C GLY A 298 -16.64 10.26 9.41
N SER A 299 -15.47 9.65 9.62
CA SER A 299 -14.36 9.77 8.67
C SER A 299 -14.53 9.08 7.32
N CYS A 300 -15.46 8.13 7.26
CA CYS A 300 -15.81 7.40 6.04
C CYS A 300 -16.89 8.11 5.22
N VAL A 301 -17.50 9.18 5.75
CA VAL A 301 -18.62 9.89 5.11
C VAL A 301 -18.27 10.44 3.72
N PRO A 302 -17.10 11.05 3.46
CA PRO A 302 -16.74 11.50 2.12
C PRO A 302 -16.70 10.36 1.10
N GLU A 303 -16.15 9.21 1.49
CA GLU A 303 -16.06 8.02 0.64
C GLU A 303 -17.43 7.36 0.43
N LEU A 304 -18.27 7.30 1.47
CA LEU A 304 -19.66 6.85 1.35
C LEU A 304 -20.46 7.71 0.37
N ASN A 305 -20.27 9.04 0.41
CA ASN A 305 -20.89 9.95 -0.54
C ASN A 305 -20.39 9.72 -1.98
N ALA A 306 -19.09 9.47 -2.16
CA ALA A 306 -18.53 9.14 -3.48
C ALA A 306 -19.13 7.84 -4.05
N LEU A 307 -19.26 6.78 -3.22
CA LEU A 307 -19.88 5.52 -3.62
C LEU A 307 -21.37 5.67 -3.98
N LEU A 308 -22.12 6.44 -3.18
CA LEU A 308 -23.53 6.77 -3.45
C LEU A 308 -23.69 7.57 -4.75
N ALA A 309 -22.80 8.53 -5.01
CA ALA A 309 -22.81 9.34 -6.22
C ALA A 309 -22.51 8.50 -7.47
N ALA A 310 -21.52 7.61 -7.40
CA ALA A 310 -21.13 6.74 -8.51
C ALA A 310 -22.23 5.76 -8.96
N GLN A 311 -23.10 5.32 -8.05
CA GLN A 311 -24.27 4.50 -8.39
C GLN A 311 -25.38 5.30 -9.09
N ARG A 312 -25.60 6.56 -8.69
CA ARG A 312 -26.57 7.45 -9.36
C ARG A 312 -26.20 7.78 -10.81
N THR A 313 -24.93 7.67 -11.17
CA THR A 313 -24.46 7.89 -12.56
C THR A 313 -24.57 6.63 -13.43
N ARG A 314 -24.87 5.46 -12.83
CA ARG A 314 -24.96 4.16 -13.52
C ARG A 314 -26.40 3.64 -13.65
N ALA A 315 -27.36 4.26 -12.98
CA ALA A 315 -28.80 3.99 -13.07
C ALA A 315 -29.46 4.97 -14.05
#